data_AF-A0A699TYS1-F1
#
_entry.id   AF-A0A699TYS1-F1
#
_cell.length_a   1.000
_cell.length_b   1.000
_cell.length_c   1.000
_cell.angle_alpha   90.00
_cell.angle_beta   90.00
_cell.angle_gamma   90.00
#
_symmetry.space_group_name_H-M   'P 1'
#
loop_
_entity.id
_entity.type
_entity.pdbx_description
1 polymer ?
#
loop_
_entity_poly.entity_id
_entity_poly.type
_entity_poly.pdbx_seq_one_letter_code
_entity_poly.pdbx_strand_id
1 'polypeptide(L)'
;MDLCSPMLVESINGKKYILVIVDDYSRFTWVKFMRSKDETPMFIIKFLKMIQQNGVVERCNRTLIEAAHTMLIYAQALLFLWAEAVATACYTQNRSIIRLRHEKTPYELLQSKIYDLSFFHVFGALCYPTNNSEILGKLQPKADIGIFIGYAPTKKAF
;
A
#
# COMPACT_ATOMS: atom_id res chain seq x y z
N MET A 1 3.46 -9.50 13.42
CA MET A 1 2.14 -9.21 12.80
C MET A 1 1.35 -8.36 13.80
N ASP A 2 0.61 -7.35 13.34
CA ASP A 2 -0.21 -6.48 14.20
C ASP A 2 -1.47 -6.00 13.47
N LEU A 3 -2.55 -5.77 14.22
CA LEU A 3 -3.83 -5.25 13.74
C LEU A 3 -4.04 -3.85 14.31
N CYS A 4 -4.06 -2.84 13.44
CA CYS A 4 -4.28 -1.47 13.85
C CYS A 4 -5.68 -1.26 14.43
N SER A 5 -5.79 -0.30 15.35
CA SER A 5 -7.07 0.27 15.78
C SER A 5 -7.91 0.76 14.58
N PRO A 6 -9.24 0.82 14.72
CA PRO A 6 -10.08 1.28 13.63
C PRO A 6 -9.71 2.70 13.20
N MET A 7 -9.65 2.94 11.89
CA MET A 7 -9.48 4.28 11.33
C MET A 7 -10.72 5.12 11.63
N LEU A 8 -10.48 6.41 11.90
CA LEU A 8 -11.54 7.38 12.20
C LEU A 8 -12.48 7.60 11.00
N VAL A 9 -11.96 7.46 9.79
CA VAL A 9 -12.70 7.64 8.54
C VAL A 9 -12.64 6.33 7.75
N GLU A 10 -13.77 5.96 7.13
CA GLU A 10 -13.85 4.81 6.24
C GLU A 10 -13.07 5.07 4.95
N SER A 11 -12.42 4.03 4.41
CA SER A 11 -11.85 4.14 3.07
C SER A 11 -12.95 4.22 2.01
N ILE A 12 -12.59 4.57 0.78
CA ILE A 12 -13.53 4.59 -0.36
C ILE A 12 -14.33 3.28 -0.54
N ASN A 13 -13.77 2.15 -0.10
CA ASN A 13 -14.38 0.82 -0.18
C ASN A 13 -15.00 0.32 1.14
N GLY A 14 -15.18 1.22 2.11
CA GLY A 14 -15.75 0.94 3.43
C GLY A 14 -14.81 0.18 4.37
N LYS A 15 -13.49 0.18 4.11
CA LYS A 15 -12.52 -0.48 5.00
C LYS A 15 -12.27 0.41 6.23
N LYS A 16 -12.06 -0.22 7.39
CA LYS A 16 -11.79 0.44 8.70
C LYS A 16 -10.54 -0.07 9.40
N TYR A 17 -10.12 -1.30 9.11
CA TYR A 17 -9.03 -1.96 9.81
C TYR A 17 -7.87 -2.24 8.88
N ILE A 18 -6.66 -2.18 9.44
CA ILE A 18 -5.41 -2.49 8.76
C ILE A 18 -4.74 -3.64 9.50
N LEU A 19 -4.48 -4.73 8.80
CA LEU A 19 -3.64 -5.82 9.26
C LEU A 19 -2.27 -5.71 8.61
N VAL A 20 -1.22 -5.66 9.43
CA VAL A 20 0.16 -5.57 8.98
C VAL A 20 0.94 -6.81 9.40
N ILE A 21 1.52 -7.49 8.41
CA ILE A 21 2.40 -8.65 8.61
C ILE A 21 3.80 -8.20 8.22
N VAL A 22 4.79 -8.45 9.07
CA VAL A 22 6.19 -8.18 8.76
C VAL A 22 6.94 -9.50 8.86
N ASP A 23 7.69 -9.85 7.81
CA ASP A 23 8.62 -10.98 7.84
C ASP A 23 9.87 -10.61 8.65
N ASP A 24 10.35 -11.51 9.52
CA ASP A 24 11.46 -11.18 10.42
C ASP A 24 12.82 -11.18 9.71
N TYR A 25 12.97 -11.96 8.65
CA TYR A 25 14.21 -12.08 7.89
C TYR A 25 14.36 -10.94 6.88
N SER A 26 13.46 -10.88 5.89
CA SER A 26 13.48 -9.91 4.79
C SER A 26 12.98 -8.53 5.21
N ARG A 27 12.18 -8.46 6.29
CA ARG A 27 11.45 -7.25 6.72
C ARG A 27 10.47 -6.75 5.68
N PHE A 28 10.04 -7.68 4.82
CA PHE A 28 8.95 -7.46 3.90
C PHE A 28 7.64 -7.30 4.66
N THR A 29 6.87 -6.29 4.27
CA THR A 29 5.61 -5.97 4.92
C THR A 29 4.44 -6.25 4.00
N TRP A 30 3.46 -7.03 4.47
CA TRP A 30 2.16 -7.15 3.83
C TRP A 30 1.13 -6.33 4.59
N VAL A 31 0.27 -5.62 3.86
CA VAL A 31 -0.85 -4.87 4.42
C VAL A 31 -2.15 -5.41 3.84
N LYS A 32 -3.14 -5.68 4.70
CA LYS A 32 -4.48 -6.11 4.31
C LYS A 32 -5.52 -5.19 4.95
N PHE A 33 -6.44 -4.68 4.13
CA PHE A 33 -7.52 -3.79 4.56
C PHE A 33 -8.84 -4.55 4.76
N MET A 34 -9.52 -4.30 5.87
CA MET A 34 -10.73 -5.02 6.28
C MET A 34 -11.86 -4.10 6.74
N ARG A 35 -13.11 -4.54 6.60
CA ARG A 35 -14.32 -3.80 7.06
C ARG A 35 -14.59 -4.05 8.53
N SER A 36 -14.50 -5.30 8.96
CA SER A 36 -14.67 -5.74 10.35
C SER A 36 -13.47 -6.59 10.77
N LYS A 37 -13.28 -6.77 12.09
CA LYS A 37 -12.23 -7.65 12.60
C LYS A 37 -12.48 -9.11 12.22
N ASP A 38 -13.74 -9.50 12.12
CA ASP A 38 -14.18 -10.89 11.84
C ASP A 38 -13.89 -11.34 10.40
N GLU A 39 -13.53 -10.41 9.51
CA GLU A 39 -13.02 -10.73 8.16
C GLU A 39 -11.67 -11.48 8.24
N THR A 40 -10.95 -11.36 9.36
CA THR A 40 -9.78 -12.19 9.66
C THR A 40 -10.22 -13.48 10.36
N PRO A 41 -9.69 -14.68 9.98
CA PRO A 41 -9.91 -15.88 10.77
C PRO A 41 -9.64 -15.64 12.27
N MET A 42 -10.57 -15.99 13.15
CA MET A 42 -10.46 -15.71 14.59
C MET A 42 -9.14 -16.19 15.22
N PHE A 43 -8.58 -17.29 14.72
CA PHE A 43 -7.27 -17.80 15.14
C PHE A 43 -6.14 -16.79 14.89
N ILE A 44 -6.16 -16.10 13.74
CA ILE A 44 -5.18 -15.07 13.40
C ILE A 44 -5.36 -13.86 14.33
N ILE A 45 -6.59 -13.44 14.66
CA ILE A 45 -6.84 -12.36 15.65
C ILE A 45 -6.29 -12.72 17.04
N LYS A 46 -6.48 -13.98 17.45
CA LYS A 46 -5.96 -14.49 18.73
C LYS A 46 -4.43 -14.54 18.74
N PHE A 47 -3.83 -15.02 17.66
CA PHE A 47 -2.38 -15.07 17.48
C PHE A 47 -1.75 -13.66 17.37
N LEU A 48 -2.46 -12.72 16.73
CA LEU A 48 -2.11 -11.30 16.65
C LEU A 48 -2.04 -10.62 18.01
N LYS A 49 -3.07 -10.80 18.85
CA LYS A 49 -3.06 -10.28 20.23
C LYS A 49 -1.92 -10.84 21.07
N MET A 50 -1.47 -12.06 20.77
CA MET A 50 -0.33 -12.69 21.43
C MET A 50 1.02 -12.13 20.92
N ILE A 51 1.12 -11.75 19.64
CA ILE A 51 2.33 -11.20 19.00
C ILE A 51 2.41 -9.67 19.07
N GLN A 52 1.36 -9.00 19.53
CA GLN A 52 1.28 -7.53 19.70
C GLN A 52 2.41 -6.92 20.57
N GLN A 53 3.28 -7.74 21.15
CA GLN A 53 4.49 -7.32 21.89
C GLN A 53 5.75 -7.19 21.01
N ASN A 54 5.66 -7.31 19.68
CA ASN A 54 6.83 -7.17 18.80
C ASN A 54 7.05 -5.72 18.39
N GLY A 55 7.94 -5.02 19.11
CA GLY A 55 8.28 -3.61 18.85
C GLY A 55 8.84 -3.32 17.44
N VAL A 56 9.18 -4.34 16.63
CA VAL A 56 9.52 -4.13 15.21
C VAL A 56 8.28 -3.82 14.37
N VAL A 57 7.16 -4.51 14.64
CA VAL A 57 5.93 -4.36 13.87
C VAL A 57 5.25 -3.03 14.22
N GLU A 58 5.24 -2.66 15.49
CA GLU A 58 4.71 -1.35 15.93
C GLU A 58 5.44 -0.18 15.25
N ARG A 59 6.78 -0.26 15.18
CA ARG A 59 7.60 0.73 14.46
C ARG A 59 7.25 0.77 12.97
N CYS A 60 7.08 -0.38 12.34
CA CYS A 60 6.68 -0.47 10.93
C CYS A 60 5.30 0.15 10.70
N ASN A 61 4.33 -0.14 11.57
CA ASN A 61 2.99 0.44 11.50
C ASN A 61 3.04 1.97 11.59
N ARG A 62 3.78 2.51 12.56
CA ARG A 62 3.94 3.96 12.69
C ARG A 62 4.54 4.59 11.43
N THR A 63 5.62 4.02 10.91
CA THR A 63 6.26 4.53 9.68
C THR A 63 5.36 4.45 8.45
N LEU A 64 4.54 3.39 8.31
CA LEU A 64 3.58 3.28 7.22
C LEU A 64 2.47 4.32 7.30
N ILE A 65 1.92 4.55 8.49
CA ILE A 65 0.87 5.55 8.70
C ILE A 65 1.39 6.97 8.47
N GLU A 66 2.59 7.29 8.98
CA GLU A 66 3.23 8.59 8.75
C GLU A 66 3.52 8.83 7.26
N ALA A 67 4.04 7.81 6.56
CA ALA A 67 4.26 7.89 5.12
C ALA A 67 2.95 8.08 4.33
N ALA A 68 1.88 7.36 4.69
CA ALA A 68 0.58 7.56 4.06
C ALA A 68 0.02 8.96 4.31
N HIS A 69 0.16 9.48 5.53
CA HIS A 69 -0.33 10.81 5.88
C HIS A 69 0.40 11.91 5.10
N THR A 70 1.73 11.80 4.97
CA THR A 70 2.52 12.74 4.15
C THR A 70 2.15 12.69 2.66
N MET A 71 1.88 11.49 2.11
CA MET A 71 1.38 11.34 0.74
C MET A 71 0.03 12.04 0.52
N LEU A 72 -0.90 11.90 1.47
CA LEU A 72 -2.22 12.54 1.39
C LEU A 72 -2.11 14.07 1.46
N ILE A 73 -1.29 14.61 2.37
CA ILE A 73 -1.07 16.05 2.51
C ILE A 73 -0.45 16.61 1.22
N TYR A 74 0.59 15.94 0.69
CA TYR A 74 1.25 16.35 -0.54
C TYR A 74 0.29 16.39 -1.74
N ALA A 75 -0.55 15.36 -1.88
CA ALA A 75 -1.51 15.25 -2.96
C ALA A 75 -2.76 16.12 -2.79
N GLN A 76 -2.90 16.84 -1.66
CA GLN A 76 -4.14 17.51 -1.25
C GLN A 76 -5.36 16.56 -1.33
N ALA A 77 -5.13 15.29 -1.02
CA ALA A 77 -6.10 14.22 -1.15
C ALA A 77 -6.95 14.09 0.11
N LEU A 78 -8.22 13.72 -0.08
CA LEU A 78 -9.14 13.50 1.01
C LEU A 78 -8.81 12.23 1.80
N LEU A 79 -9.08 12.26 3.10
CA LEU A 79 -8.70 11.19 4.02
C LEU A 79 -9.31 9.82 3.66
N PHE A 80 -10.43 9.76 2.95
CA PHE A 80 -11.02 8.49 2.51
C PHE A 80 -10.11 7.66 1.58
N LEU A 81 -9.06 8.27 1.01
CA LEU A 81 -8.02 7.58 0.23
C LEU A 81 -6.88 7.01 1.09
N TRP A 82 -7.04 6.98 2.42
CA TRP A 82 -5.99 6.51 3.33
C TRP A 82 -5.55 5.07 3.04
N ALA A 83 -6.47 4.18 2.60
CA ALA A 83 -6.13 2.78 2.36
C ALA A 83 -5.19 2.66 1.16
N GLU A 84 -5.47 3.43 0.11
CA GLU A 84 -4.67 3.51 -1.10
C GLU A 84 -3.31 4.16 -0.84
N ALA A 85 -3.27 5.20 -0.01
CA ALA A 85 -2.03 5.83 0.43
C ALA A 85 -1.16 4.87 1.26
N VAL A 86 -1.75 4.13 2.22
CA VAL A 86 -1.03 3.11 3.01
C VAL A 86 -0.53 1.97 2.12
N ALA A 87 -1.34 1.51 1.16
CA ALA A 87 -0.92 0.48 0.21
C ALA A 87 0.29 0.95 -0.62
N THR A 88 0.24 2.20 -1.07
CA THR A 88 1.31 2.83 -1.85
C THR A 88 2.59 2.98 -1.04
N ALA A 89 2.49 3.47 0.20
CA ALA A 89 3.62 3.56 1.13
C ALA A 89 4.26 2.18 1.38
N CYS A 90 3.45 1.15 1.61
CA CYS A 90 3.95 -0.21 1.78
C CYS A 90 4.63 -0.73 0.50
N TYR A 91 4.04 -0.45 -0.66
CA TYR A 91 4.57 -0.88 -1.96
C TYR A 91 5.94 -0.26 -2.27
N THR A 92 6.09 1.04 -2.02
CA THR A 92 7.34 1.77 -2.25
C THR A 92 8.40 1.34 -1.23
N GLN A 93 8.08 1.33 0.07
CA GLN A 93 9.04 0.96 1.11
C GLN A 93 9.64 -0.43 0.92
N ASN A 94 8.81 -1.43 0.58
CA ASN A 94 9.28 -2.80 0.34
C ASN A 94 10.28 -2.91 -0.82
N ARG A 95 10.28 -1.95 -1.74
CA ARG A 95 11.06 -1.98 -2.99
C ARG A 95 12.12 -0.88 -3.10
N SER A 96 12.14 0.09 -2.19
CA SER A 96 13.11 1.19 -2.20
C SER A 96 14.00 1.23 -0.97
N ILE A 97 13.52 0.74 0.19
CA ILE A 97 14.32 0.76 1.41
C ILE A 97 15.33 -0.38 1.37
N ILE A 98 16.61 -0.03 1.26
CA ILE A 98 17.69 -1.01 1.28
C ILE A 98 17.97 -1.45 2.72
N ARG A 99 18.03 -2.76 2.92
CA ARG A 99 18.47 -3.37 4.18
C ARG A 99 19.99 -3.40 4.20
N LEU A 100 20.60 -2.52 4.99
CA LEU A 100 22.06 -2.40 5.11
C LEU A 100 22.78 -3.74 5.32
N ARG A 101 22.20 -4.68 6.07
CA ARG A 101 22.81 -5.99 6.34
C ARG A 101 22.98 -6.88 5.08
N HIS A 102 22.11 -6.71 4.09
CA HIS A 102 22.07 -7.55 2.90
C HIS A 102 22.29 -6.76 1.60
N GLU A 103 22.36 -5.44 1.70
CA GLU A 103 22.44 -4.50 0.56
C GLU A 103 21.34 -4.71 -0.48
N LYS A 104 20.20 -5.24 -0.03
CA LYS A 104 19.04 -5.58 -0.85
C LYS A 104 17.76 -5.02 -0.24
N THR A 105 16.79 -4.76 -1.09
CA THR A 105 15.44 -4.37 -0.65
C THR A 105 14.68 -5.59 -0.11
N PRO A 106 13.68 -5.40 0.78
CA PRO A 106 12.83 -6.49 1.25
C PRO A 106 12.21 -7.32 0.10
N TYR A 107 11.82 -6.65 -0.98
CA TYR A 107 11.26 -7.30 -2.16
C TYR A 107 12.28 -8.21 -2.86
N GLU A 108 13.51 -7.75 -3.03
CA GLU A 108 14.59 -8.56 -3.63
C GLU A 108 14.95 -9.76 -2.77
N LEU A 109 14.94 -9.62 -1.44
CA LEU A 109 15.17 -10.73 -0.52
C LEU A 109 14.08 -11.80 -0.63
N LEU A 110 12.84 -11.39 -0.87
CA LEU A 110 11.71 -12.32 -0.96
C LEU A 110 11.56 -12.95 -2.35
N GLN A 111 11.74 -12.19 -3.42
CA GLN A 111 11.46 -12.63 -4.79
C GLN A 111 12.70 -12.80 -5.68
N SER A 112 13.91 -12.54 -5.15
CA SER A 112 15.18 -12.69 -5.87
C SER A 112 15.25 -11.99 -7.22
N LYS A 113 14.48 -10.91 -7.41
CA LYS A 113 14.39 -10.18 -8.68
C LYS A 113 14.63 -8.69 -8.47
N ILE A 114 15.50 -8.12 -9.31
CA ILE A 114 15.84 -6.70 -9.34
C ILE A 114 14.79 -5.96 -10.19
N TYR A 115 14.42 -4.77 -9.75
CA TYR A 115 13.45 -3.92 -10.45
C TYR A 115 14.06 -2.59 -10.83
N ASP A 116 13.60 -2.06 -11.97
CA ASP A 116 13.87 -0.69 -12.35
C ASP A 116 13.03 0.27 -11.49
N LEU A 117 13.70 1.20 -10.83
CA LEU A 117 13.07 2.23 -9.99
C LEU A 117 12.31 3.27 -10.83
N SER A 118 12.52 3.32 -12.15
CA SER A 118 11.79 4.22 -13.07
C SER A 118 10.27 3.98 -13.05
N PHE A 119 9.83 2.81 -12.59
CA PHE A 119 8.41 2.46 -12.45
C PHE A 119 7.69 3.24 -11.34
N PHE A 120 8.41 3.90 -10.43
CA PHE A 120 7.76 4.62 -9.34
C PHE A 120 7.16 5.95 -9.79
N HIS A 121 5.85 6.07 -9.58
CA HIS A 121 5.08 7.30 -9.68
C HIS A 121 4.75 7.86 -8.30
N VAL A 122 4.71 9.19 -8.23
CA VAL A 122 4.37 9.95 -7.04
C VAL A 122 2.86 9.86 -6.81
N PHE A 123 2.45 9.51 -5.59
CA PHE A 123 1.05 9.52 -5.18
C PHE A 123 0.47 10.93 -5.36
N GLY A 124 -0.68 11.05 -6.02
CA GLY A 124 -1.29 12.34 -6.38
C GLY A 124 -0.83 12.92 -7.73
N ALA A 125 0.10 12.28 -8.44
CA ALA A 125 0.53 12.76 -9.75
C ALA A 125 -0.57 12.61 -10.81
N LEU A 126 -0.60 13.51 -11.80
CA LEU A 126 -1.48 13.37 -12.96
C LEU A 126 -1.12 12.11 -13.75
N CYS A 127 -2.13 11.31 -14.08
CA CYS A 127 -1.99 10.14 -14.95
C CYS A 127 -2.97 10.21 -16.12
N TYR A 128 -2.62 9.55 -17.22
CA TYR A 128 -3.41 9.53 -18.45
C TYR A 128 -3.76 8.08 -18.81
N PRO A 129 -4.70 7.44 -18.09
CA PRO A 129 -5.14 6.09 -18.43
C PRO A 129 -5.69 6.06 -19.86
N THR A 130 -5.30 5.04 -20.62
CA THR A 130 -5.77 4.87 -21.99
C THR A 130 -7.24 4.47 -21.96
N ASN A 131 -8.08 5.20 -22.68
CA ASN A 131 -9.50 4.93 -22.78
C ASN A 131 -9.71 3.75 -23.74
N ASN A 132 -10.02 2.58 -23.19
CA ASN A 132 -10.26 1.35 -23.96
C ASN A 132 -11.73 1.18 -24.39
N SER A 133 -12.56 2.23 -24.34
CA SER A 133 -13.93 2.13 -24.82
C SER A 133 -13.94 1.85 -26.33
N GLU A 134 -14.73 0.85 -26.74
CA GLU A 134 -14.81 0.38 -28.15
C GLU A 134 -15.38 1.44 -29.12
N ILE A 135 -15.86 2.58 -28.60
CA ILE A 135 -16.54 3.65 -29.34
C ILE A 135 -15.67 4.90 -29.42
N LEU A 136 -14.38 4.75 -29.71
CA LEU A 136 -13.51 5.91 -29.91
C LEU A 136 -13.54 6.36 -31.39
N GLY A 137 -14.35 7.38 -31.69
CA GLY A 137 -14.30 8.06 -32.99
C GLY A 137 -12.91 8.65 -33.29
N LYS A 138 -12.58 8.89 -34.57
CA LYS A 138 -11.23 9.29 -35.05
C LYS A 138 -10.59 10.53 -34.38
N LEU A 139 -11.34 11.31 -33.61
CA LEU A 139 -10.90 12.57 -32.98
C LEU A 139 -11.24 12.69 -31.48
N GLN A 140 -11.72 11.62 -30.83
CA GLN A 140 -12.00 11.67 -29.40
C GLN A 140 -10.71 11.50 -28.56
N PRO A 141 -10.65 12.07 -27.34
CA PRO A 141 -9.52 11.87 -26.44
C PRO A 141 -9.29 10.39 -26.20
N LYS A 142 -8.06 9.92 -26.49
CA LYS A 142 -7.63 8.53 -26.30
C LYS A 142 -7.24 8.20 -24.87
N ALA A 143 -7.20 9.21 -24.00
CA ALA A 143 -6.86 9.06 -22.60
C ALA A 143 -7.68 10.03 -21.77
N ASP A 144 -8.11 9.55 -20.61
CA ASP A 144 -8.76 10.38 -19.61
C ASP A 144 -7.71 11.00 -18.69
N ILE A 145 -8.03 12.11 -18.03
CA ILE A 145 -7.16 12.70 -17.01
C ILE A 145 -7.53 12.09 -15.67
N GLY A 146 -6.56 11.50 -14.99
CA GLY A 146 -6.71 10.90 -13.68
C GLY A 146 -5.65 11.38 -12.69
N ILE A 147 -5.82 10.96 -11.43
CA ILE A 147 -4.84 11.14 -10.37
C ILE A 147 -4.32 9.75 -9.99
N PHE A 148 -3.00 9.61 -9.88
CA PHE A 148 -2.37 8.37 -9.46
C PHE A 148 -2.59 8.14 -7.97
N ILE A 149 -3.37 7.11 -7.64
CA ILE A 149 -3.78 6.79 -6.27
C ILE A 149 -3.05 5.53 -5.75
N GLY A 150 -2.24 4.85 -6.57
CA GLY A 150 -1.37 3.78 -6.07
C GLY A 150 -1.21 2.61 -7.02
N TYR A 151 -0.58 1.56 -6.50
CA TYR A 151 -0.22 0.37 -7.27
C TYR A 151 -1.21 -0.76 -7.04
N ALA A 152 -1.71 -1.34 -8.13
CA ALA A 152 -2.50 -2.56 -8.07
C ALA A 152 -1.62 -3.77 -7.72
N PRO A 153 -2.10 -4.72 -6.89
CA PRO A 153 -1.34 -5.92 -6.53
C PRO A 153 -1.17 -6.89 -7.71
N THR A 154 -2.06 -6.85 -8.71
CA THR A 154 -2.14 -7.85 -9.79
C THR A 154 -1.96 -7.28 -11.20
N LYS A 155 -2.03 -5.96 -11.38
CA LYS A 155 -1.93 -5.32 -12.69
C LYS A 155 -0.68 -4.44 -12.78
N LYS A 156 0.02 -4.54 -13.91
CA LYS A 156 1.16 -3.68 -14.28
C LYS A 156 0.73 -2.38 -14.99
N ALA A 157 -0.53 -2.27 -15.39
CA ALA A 157 -1.05 -1.16 -16.18
C ALA A 157 -1.86 -0.19 -15.31
N PHE A 158 -1.79 1.09 -15.67
CA PHE A 158 -2.46 2.25 -15.08
C PHE A 158 -3.97 2.25 -15.38
#